data_AF-A0A2M8CZ35-F1
#
_entry.id   AF-A0A2M8CZ35-F1
#
_cell.length_a   1.000
_cell.length_b   1.000
_cell.length_c   1.000
_cell.angle_alpha   90.00
_cell.angle_beta   90.00
_cell.angle_gamma   90.00
#
_symmetry.space_group_name_H-M   'P 1'
#
loop_
_entity.id
_entity.type
_entity.pdbx_description
1 polymer ?
#
loop_
_entity_poly.entity_id
_entity_poly.type
_entity_poly.pdbx_seq_one_letter_code
_entity_poly.pdbx_strand_id
1 'polypeptide(L)'
;MSREYAEERIREALKLSKGNSAKARQRVIAWTSEDPKLLQALAKPHLTGIVAHAISRVIYKNELEEPEIPDVPEKLDMKPQTFGKEILSALQNTNTATFGQEDNVPATRRGKASKSHIDALKYIASKSKSGDGKSPTSK
;
A
#
# COMPACT_ATOMS: atom_id res chain seq x y z
N MET A 1 -29.40 6.37 9.43
CA MET A 1 -29.46 7.78 8.97
C MET A 1 -28.18 8.27 8.31
N SER A 2 -27.01 8.33 8.97
CA SER A 2 -25.82 8.96 8.32
C SER A 2 -25.27 8.14 7.15
N ARG A 3 -25.32 6.80 7.23
CA ARG A 3 -24.81 5.92 6.16
C ARG A 3 -25.67 5.98 4.90
N GLU A 4 -26.99 5.87 5.01
CA GLU A 4 -27.86 5.95 3.83
C GLU A 4 -27.72 7.32 3.14
N TYR A 5 -27.61 8.40 3.92
CA TYR A 5 -27.38 9.74 3.41
C TYR A 5 -26.08 9.85 2.60
N ALA A 6 -24.97 9.35 3.14
CA ALA A 6 -23.69 9.34 2.43
C ALA A 6 -23.76 8.51 1.14
N GLU A 7 -24.40 7.35 1.18
CA GLU A 7 -24.58 6.51 -0.01
C GLU A 7 -25.45 7.19 -1.08
N GLU A 8 -26.51 7.90 -0.70
CA GLU A 8 -27.35 8.65 -1.64
C GLU A 8 -26.58 9.77 -2.32
N ARG A 9 -25.80 10.55 -1.56
CA ARG A 9 -24.92 11.59 -2.13
C ARG A 9 -23.84 10.99 -3.04
N ILE A 10 -23.26 9.85 -2.69
CA ILE A 10 -22.32 9.14 -3.57
C ILE A 10 -22.99 8.70 -4.87
N ARG A 11 -24.22 8.15 -4.81
CA ARG A 11 -25.00 7.78 -6.00
C ARG A 11 -25.27 8.99 -6.90
N GLU A 12 -25.61 10.13 -6.30
CA GLU A 12 -25.81 11.38 -7.03
C GLU A 12 -24.53 11.87 -7.71
N ALA A 13 -23.40 11.86 -6.99
CA ALA A 13 -22.10 12.23 -7.55
C ALA A 13 -21.70 11.31 -8.72
N LEU A 14 -21.99 10.01 -8.63
CA LEU A 14 -21.76 9.05 -9.71
C LEU A 14 -22.66 9.32 -10.92
N LYS A 15 -23.95 9.65 -10.71
CA LYS A 15 -24.86 10.06 -11.80
C LYS A 15 -24.34 11.30 -12.52
N LEU A 16 -23.98 12.35 -11.78
CA LEU A 16 -23.46 13.61 -12.33
C LEU A 16 -22.09 13.45 -13.01
N SER A 17 -21.36 12.38 -12.67
CA SER A 17 -20.04 12.07 -13.24
C SER A 17 -20.11 11.01 -14.34
N LYS A 18 -21.31 10.61 -14.77
CA LYS A 18 -21.54 9.57 -15.79
C LYS A 18 -20.80 8.25 -15.46
N GLY A 19 -20.80 7.86 -14.18
CA GLY A 19 -20.14 6.65 -13.69
C GLY A 19 -18.61 6.77 -13.50
N ASN A 20 -17.99 7.91 -13.81
CA ASN A 20 -16.55 8.09 -13.57
C ASN A 20 -16.26 8.23 -12.06
N SER A 21 -15.63 7.21 -11.48
CA SER A 21 -15.31 7.13 -10.04
C SER A 21 -14.36 8.24 -9.57
N ALA A 22 -13.35 8.60 -10.37
CA ALA A 22 -12.41 9.66 -9.99
C ALA A 22 -13.08 11.04 -9.93
N LYS A 23 -13.92 11.36 -10.93
CA LYS A 23 -14.70 12.61 -10.95
C LYS A 23 -15.76 12.64 -9.84
N ALA A 24 -16.41 11.52 -9.57
CA ALA A 24 -17.37 11.40 -8.47
C ALA A 24 -16.69 11.63 -7.12
N ARG A 25 -15.49 11.06 -6.91
CA ARG A 25 -14.70 11.29 -5.70
C ARG A 25 -14.36 12.77 -5.49
N GLN A 26 -13.83 13.43 -6.52
CA GLN A 26 -13.52 14.87 -6.46
C GLN A 26 -14.75 15.70 -6.11
N ARG A 27 -15.91 15.36 -6.70
CA ARG A 27 -17.17 16.04 -6.42
C ARG A 27 -17.68 15.83 -4.99
N VAL A 28 -17.60 14.61 -4.47
CA VAL A 28 -17.97 14.32 -3.08
C VAL A 28 -17.06 15.09 -2.11
N ILE A 29 -15.76 15.17 -2.39
CA ILE A 29 -14.82 15.97 -1.59
C ILE A 29 -15.22 17.45 -1.60
N ALA A 30 -15.55 18.02 -2.76
CA ALA A 30 -16.01 19.40 -2.84
C ALA A 30 -17.28 19.63 -1.99
N TRP A 31 -18.24 18.70 -2.05
CA TRP A 31 -19.47 18.79 -1.27
C TRP A 31 -19.25 18.71 0.25
N THR A 32 -18.21 18.00 0.71
CA THR A 32 -17.93 17.93 2.16
C THR A 32 -17.52 19.26 2.77
N SER A 33 -17.04 20.21 1.97
CA SER A 33 -16.71 21.56 2.44
C SER A 33 -17.97 22.42 2.69
N GLU A 34 -19.04 22.17 1.95
CA GLU A 34 -20.32 22.88 2.04
C GLU A 34 -21.31 22.17 2.97
N ASP A 35 -21.20 20.85 3.09
CA ASP A 35 -22.08 20.01 3.90
C ASP A 35 -21.29 19.23 4.99
N PRO A 36 -21.21 19.79 6.21
CA PRO A 36 -20.59 19.13 7.34
C PRO A 36 -21.24 17.80 7.72
N LYS A 37 -22.53 17.59 7.43
CA LYS A 37 -23.22 16.33 7.73
C LYS A 37 -22.72 15.22 6.83
N LEU A 38 -22.45 15.52 5.55
CA LEU A 38 -21.84 14.57 4.62
C LEU A 38 -20.43 14.21 5.07
N LEU A 39 -19.61 15.20 5.47
CA LEU A 39 -18.27 14.95 6.01
C LEU A 39 -18.34 14.01 7.22
N GLN A 40 -19.18 14.35 8.19
CA GLN A 40 -19.34 13.55 9.41
C GLN A 40 -19.83 12.13 9.08
N ALA A 41 -20.79 11.99 8.16
CA ALA A 41 -21.31 10.70 7.74
C ALA A 41 -20.23 9.79 7.11
N LEU A 42 -19.36 10.36 6.28
CA LEU A 42 -18.25 9.65 5.64
C LEU A 42 -17.12 9.31 6.63
N ALA A 43 -16.80 10.24 7.53
CA ALA A 43 -15.69 10.08 8.47
C ALA A 43 -16.04 9.18 9.67
N LYS A 44 -17.30 9.11 10.09
CA LYS A 44 -17.76 8.35 11.28
C LYS A 44 -17.19 6.94 11.41
N PRO A 45 -17.21 6.05 10.38
CA PRO A 45 -16.64 4.70 10.51
C PRO A 45 -15.12 4.67 10.63
N HIS A 46 -14.42 5.74 10.25
CA HIS A 46 -12.95 5.84 10.25
C HIS A 46 -12.41 6.75 11.36
N LEU A 47 -13.29 7.39 12.14
CA LEU A 47 -12.91 8.43 13.09
C LEU A 47 -11.98 7.89 14.18
N THR A 48 -12.20 6.66 14.66
CA THR A 48 -11.34 6.02 15.67
C THR A 48 -9.89 5.95 15.19
N GLY A 49 -9.68 5.55 13.94
CA GLY A 49 -8.35 5.43 13.35
C GLY A 49 -7.67 6.76 13.11
N ILE A 50 -8.42 7.73 12.56
CA ILE A 50 -7.95 9.11 12.38
C ILE A 50 -7.49 9.70 13.73
N VAL A 51 -8.27 9.50 14.79
CA VAL A 51 -7.97 10.02 16.13
C VAL A 51 -6.80 9.25 16.76
N ALA A 52 -6.75 7.92 16.64
CA ALA A 52 -5.65 7.12 17.13
C ALA A 52 -4.32 7.54 16.48
N HIS A 53 -4.29 7.69 15.15
CA HIS A 53 -3.13 8.19 14.42
C HIS A 53 -2.72 9.59 14.86
N ALA A 54 -3.69 10.51 15.02
CA ALA A 54 -3.40 11.88 15.45
C ALA A 54 -2.81 11.94 16.86
N ILE A 55 -3.35 11.15 17.81
CA ILE A 55 -2.84 11.04 19.18
C ILE A 55 -1.44 10.41 19.18
N SER A 56 -1.28 9.27 18.53
CA SER A 56 0.01 8.59 18.39
C SER A 56 1.05 9.54 17.81
N ARG A 57 0.71 10.27 16.75
CA ARG A 57 1.61 11.26 16.17
C ARG A 57 2.07 12.28 17.19
N VAL A 58 1.19 12.80 18.07
CA VAL A 58 1.58 13.78 19.11
C VAL A 58 2.45 13.14 20.19
N ILE A 59 2.15 11.92 20.62
CA ILE A 59 2.95 11.17 21.60
C ILE A 59 4.36 10.92 21.05
N TYR A 60 4.45 10.38 19.84
CA TYR A 60 5.72 10.00 19.21
C TYR A 60 6.44 11.16 18.51
N LYS A 61 5.81 12.33 18.33
CA LYS A 61 6.49 13.53 17.79
C LYS A 61 7.65 13.98 18.67
N ASN A 62 7.60 13.64 19.96
CA ASN A 62 8.68 13.94 20.90
C ASN A 62 9.80 12.89 20.86
N GLU A 63 9.61 11.73 20.21
CA GLU A 63 10.60 10.66 20.07
C GLU A 63 11.23 10.59 18.67
N LEU A 64 10.56 11.12 17.64
CA LEU A 64 11.10 11.24 16.30
C LEU A 64 11.94 12.51 16.21
N GLU A 65 13.25 12.39 16.44
CA GLU A 65 14.22 13.29 15.82
C GLU A 65 13.86 13.36 14.33
N GLU A 66 13.61 14.57 13.81
CA GLU A 66 13.47 14.75 12.37
C GLU A 66 14.74 14.16 11.74
N PRO A 67 14.64 13.13 10.89
CA PRO A 67 15.83 12.61 10.25
C PRO A 67 16.42 13.76 9.46
N GLU A 68 17.63 14.18 9.82
CA GLU A 68 18.39 15.14 9.02
C GLU A 68 18.50 14.52 7.62
N ILE A 69 17.68 15.01 6.70
CA ILE A 69 17.78 14.63 5.30
C ILE A 69 19.07 15.32 4.85
N PRO A 70 20.16 14.59 4.55
CA PRO A 70 21.38 15.23 4.10
C PRO A 70 21.07 16.01 2.81
N ASP A 71 21.48 17.28 2.77
CA ASP A 71 21.27 18.21 1.63
C ASP A 71 21.76 17.64 0.29
N VAL A 72 22.66 16.66 0.36
CA VAL A 72 23.15 15.91 -0.78
C VAL A 72 22.78 14.44 -0.58
N PRO A 73 21.98 13.84 -1.48
CA PRO A 73 21.79 12.40 -1.46
C PRO A 73 23.15 11.73 -1.63
N GLU A 74 23.54 10.89 -0.66
CA GLU A 74 24.73 10.06 -0.82
C GLU A 74 24.60 9.28 -2.13
N LYS A 75 25.63 9.39 -2.98
CA LYS A 75 25.69 8.60 -4.20
C LYS A 75 25.73 7.14 -3.76
N LEU A 76 24.76 6.36 -4.22
CA LEU A 76 24.67 4.92 -4.02
C LEU A 76 25.89 4.25 -4.68
N ASP A 77 27.01 4.15 -3.96
CA ASP A 77 28.21 3.44 -4.39
C ASP A 77 28.06 1.96 -4.05
N MET A 78 27.07 1.31 -4.67
CA MET A 78 26.79 -0.10 -4.46
C MET A 78 27.26 -0.93 -5.64
N LYS A 79 27.86 -2.09 -5.34
CA LYS A 79 28.20 -3.08 -6.36
C LYS A 79 26.90 -3.57 -7.02
N PRO A 80 26.87 -3.79 -8.35
CA PRO A 80 25.65 -4.21 -9.07
C PRO A 80 24.97 -5.48 -8.50
N GLN A 81 25.73 -6.34 -7.81
CA GLN A 81 25.23 -7.57 -7.20
C GLN A 81 24.43 -7.35 -5.89
N THR A 82 24.61 -6.23 -5.19
CA THR A 82 23.90 -5.90 -3.94
C THR A 82 22.66 -5.05 -4.18
N PHE A 83 22.66 -4.22 -5.22
CA PHE A 83 21.54 -3.35 -5.59
C PHE A 83 20.20 -4.09 -5.68
N GLY A 84 20.16 -5.22 -6.39
CA GLY A 84 18.92 -5.99 -6.56
C GLY A 84 18.41 -6.62 -5.26
N LYS A 85 19.31 -7.04 -4.36
CA LYS A 85 18.94 -7.59 -3.05
C LYS A 85 18.40 -6.52 -2.13
N GLU A 86 18.95 -5.31 -2.19
CA GLU A 86 18.53 -4.20 -1.35
C GLU A 86 17.18 -3.63 -1.77
N ILE A 87 16.92 -3.47 -3.08
CA ILE A 87 15.58 -3.11 -3.58
C ILE A 87 14.54 -4.15 -3.13
N LEU A 88 14.87 -5.44 -3.26
CA LEU A 88 13.98 -6.51 -2.79
C LEU A 88 13.77 -6.46 -1.28
N SER A 89 14.81 -6.15 -0.50
CA SER A 89 14.70 -6.02 0.95
C SER A 89 13.86 -4.79 1.36
N ALA A 90 14.00 -3.67 0.65
CA ALA A 90 13.25 -2.44 0.90
C ALA A 90 11.76 -2.62 0.55
N LEU A 91 11.46 -3.32 -0.54
CA LEU A 91 10.08 -3.70 -0.90
C LEU A 91 9.48 -4.75 0.05
N GLN A 92 10.30 -5.64 0.61
CA GLN A 92 9.87 -6.59 1.64
C GLN A 92 9.65 -5.92 3.00
N ASN A 93 10.28 -4.78 3.26
CA ASN A 93 10.08 -4.01 4.46
C ASN A 93 8.77 -3.22 4.34
N THR A 94 7.70 -3.79 4.89
CA THR A 94 6.32 -3.29 4.88
C THR A 94 6.13 -2.05 5.77
N ASN A 95 6.97 -1.03 5.62
CA ASN A 95 6.83 0.27 6.29
C ASN A 95 6.25 1.34 5.35
N THR A 96 5.41 0.95 4.40
CA THR A 96 4.53 1.90 3.73
C THR A 96 3.40 2.23 4.71
N ALA A 97 3.28 3.49 5.14
CA ALA A 97 2.18 3.94 5.98
C ALA A 97 0.85 3.77 5.23
N THR A 98 0.20 2.62 5.41
CA THR A 98 -1.12 2.35 4.83
C THR A 98 -2.17 3.07 5.68
N PHE A 99 -2.51 4.30 5.29
CA PHE A 99 -3.60 5.04 5.92
C PHE A 99 -4.92 4.27 5.80
N GLY A 100 -5.58 4.00 6.93
CA GLY A 100 -6.89 3.35 6.99
C GLY A 100 -6.90 1.82 7.10
N GLN A 101 -5.73 1.18 7.27
CA GLN A 101 -5.62 -0.19 7.79
C GLN A 101 -5.08 -0.13 9.21
N GLU A 102 -5.87 0.36 10.15
CA GLU A 102 -5.62 0.06 11.57
C GLU A 102 -5.68 -1.47 11.72
N ASP A 103 -4.59 -2.08 12.20
CA ASP A 103 -4.44 -3.51 12.48
C ASP A 103 -5.43 -3.99 13.56
N ASN A 104 -6.71 -4.10 13.21
CA ASN A 104 -7.72 -4.78 14.04
C ASN A 104 -8.11 -6.15 13.48
N VAL A 105 -7.29 -6.67 12.55
CA VAL A 105 -7.35 -8.06 12.12
C VAL A 105 -6.15 -8.77 12.76
N PRO A 106 -6.33 -9.81 13.58
CA PRO A 106 -5.19 -10.55 14.11
C PRO A 106 -4.34 -11.01 12.94
N ALA A 107 -3.03 -10.74 13.00
CA ALA A 107 -2.09 -11.10 11.95
C ALA A 107 -2.34 -12.53 11.50
N THR A 108 -2.98 -12.70 10.34
CA THR A 108 -3.23 -14.02 9.79
C THR A 108 -1.85 -14.58 9.48
N ARG A 109 -1.42 -15.57 10.27
CA ARG A 109 -0.17 -16.30 10.06
C ARG A 109 -0.01 -16.55 8.56
N ARG A 110 1.08 -16.06 7.97
CA ARG A 110 1.42 -16.29 6.56
C ARG A 110 1.18 -17.77 6.25
N GLY A 111 0.15 -18.06 5.45
CA GLY A 111 -0.14 -19.43 5.05
C GLY A 111 1.09 -20.00 4.36
N LYS A 112 1.53 -21.19 4.79
CA LYS A 112 2.54 -21.94 4.03
C LYS A 112 2.04 -22.04 2.59
N ALA A 113 2.89 -21.71 1.62
CA ALA A 113 2.57 -21.86 0.21
C ALA A 113 2.03 -23.28 -0.06
N SER A 114 1.03 -23.40 -0.92
CA SER A 114 0.45 -24.70 -1.27
C SER A 114 1.53 -25.64 -1.82
N LYS A 115 1.41 -26.94 -1.56
CA LYS A 115 2.34 -27.96 -2.08
C LYS A 115 2.49 -27.85 -3.60
N SER A 116 1.38 -27.59 -4.31
CA SER A 116 1.39 -27.37 -5.75
C SER A 116 2.26 -26.19 -6.19
N HIS A 117 2.28 -25.09 -5.43
CA HIS A 117 3.12 -23.93 -5.71
C HIS A 117 4.60 -24.24 -5.48
N ILE A 118 4.91 -24.97 -4.41
CA ILE A 118 6.28 -25.42 -4.10
C ILE A 118 6.79 -26.36 -5.20
N ASP A 119 5.96 -27.28 -5.67
CA ASP A 119 6.34 -28.26 -6.69
C ASP A 119 6.53 -27.60 -8.07
N ALA A 120 5.70 -26.61 -8.41
CA ALA A 120 5.88 -25.81 -9.61
C ALA A 120 7.20 -25.02 -9.61
N LEU A 121 7.55 -24.39 -8.48
CA LEU A 121 8.83 -23.69 -8.32
C LEU A 121 10.02 -24.63 -8.44
N LYS A 122 9.94 -25.83 -7.83
CA LYS A 122 10.99 -26.86 -7.97
C LYS A 122 11.15 -27.34 -9.40
N TYR A 123 10.05 -27.50 -10.13
CA TYR A 123 10.08 -27.90 -11.54
C TYR A 123 10.72 -26.84 -12.44
N ILE A 124 10.41 -25.56 -12.21
CA ILE A 124 11.03 -24.45 -12.96
C ILE A 124 12.53 -24.37 -12.63
N ALA A 125 12.89 -24.49 -11.34
CA ALA A 125 14.28 -24.45 -10.91
C ALA A 125 15.11 -25.62 -11.48
N SER A 126 14.56 -26.84 -11.50
CA SER A 126 15.26 -28.00 -12.08
C SER A 126 15.40 -27.88 -13.59
N LYS A 127 14.37 -27.38 -14.29
CA LYS A 127 14.43 -27.15 -15.75
C LYS A 127 15.46 -26.10 -16.14
N SER A 128 15.62 -25.05 -15.32
CA SER A 128 16.64 -24.02 -15.55
C SER A 128 18.09 -24.55 -15.42
N LYS A 129 18.34 -25.54 -14.55
CA LYS A 129 19.65 -26.19 -14.41
C LYS A 129 19.99 -27.13 -15.57
N SER A 130 18.99 -27.65 -16.27
CA SER A 130 19.18 -28.58 -17.39
C SER A 130 19.38 -27.88 -18.74
N GLY A 131 19.23 -26.55 -18.81
CA GLY A 131 19.29 -25.77 -20.05
C GLY A 131 20.65 -25.15 -20.37
N ASP A 132 21.61 -25.14 -19.45
CA ASP A 132 22.85 -24.36 -19.56
C ASP A 132 24.08 -25.25 -19.81
N GLY A 133 23.99 -26.09 -20.85
CA GLY A 133 25.01 -27.09 -21.15
C GLY A 133 25.01 -27.58 -22.59
N LYS A 134 24.89 -26.68 -23.58
CA LYS A 134 25.31 -27.01 -24.96
C LYS A 134 25.64 -25.76 -25.80
N SER A 135 26.89 -25.30 -25.66
CA SER A 135 27.54 -24.46 -26.67
C SER A 135 27.80 -25.29 -27.95
N PRO A 136 27.44 -24.82 -29.15
CA PRO A 136 27.82 -25.49 -30.39
C PRO A 136 29.23 -25.08 -30.78
N THR A 137 30.20 -26.00 -30.65
CA THR A 137 31.53 -25.83 -31.25
C THR A 137 31.46 -26.19 -32.74
N SER A 138 31.76 -25.20 -33.58
CA SER A 138 32.04 -25.37 -35.02
C SER A 138 33.21 -26.34 -35.24
N LYS A 139 33.07 -27.22 -36.24
CA LYS A 139 34.04 -27.49 -37.31
C LYS A 139 33.40 -28.35 -38.39
#